data_AF-A0A1U9LJ50-F1
#
_entry.id   AF-A0A1U9LJ50-F1
#
_cell.length_a   1.000
_cell.length_b   1.000
_cell.length_c   1.000
_cell.angle_alpha   90.00
_cell.angle_beta   90.00
_cell.angle_gamma   90.00
#
_symmetry.space_group_name_H-M   'P 1'
#
loop_
_entity.id
_entity.type
_entity.pdbx_description
1 polymer ?
#
loop_
_entity_poly.entity_id
_entity_poly.type
_entity_poly.pdbx_seq_one_letter_code
_entity_poly.pdbx_strand_id
1 'polypeptide(L)'
;MLGALDGILRDQSVSPEIKKEIEGIFSAMNSTMSLAGDLLERTLGVDCSAPDMCIDLNSDSSGFLGATVAVYPRSPEDPIPEALSLIDPEGDWEPRETPSFRPEP
;
A
#
# COMPACT_ATOMS: atom_id res chain seq x y z
N MET A 1 2.71 -8.66 -2.29
CA MET A 1 3.48 -9.40 -1.28
C MET A 1 2.50 -9.94 -0.23
N LEU A 2 1.82 -11.07 -0.51
CA LEU A 2 0.80 -11.66 0.39
C LEU A 2 1.22 -13.02 0.98
N GLY A 3 2.40 -13.52 0.62
CA GLY A 3 2.82 -14.90 0.92
C GLY A 3 3.02 -15.19 2.41
N ALA A 4 3.41 -14.20 3.22
CA ALA A 4 3.58 -14.36 4.66
C ALA A 4 2.24 -14.45 5.39
N LEU A 5 1.27 -13.59 5.04
CA LEU A 5 -0.09 -13.66 5.58
C LEU A 5 -0.77 -14.97 5.15
N ASP A 6 -0.70 -15.32 3.87
CA ASP A 6 -1.24 -16.57 3.34
C ASP A 6 -0.58 -17.80 4.01
N GLY A 7 0.71 -17.71 4.33
CA GLY A 7 1.43 -18.70 5.14
C GLY A 7 0.83 -18.88 6.54
N ILE A 8 0.63 -17.79 7.28
CA ILE A 8 0.03 -17.81 8.62
C ILE A 8 -1.41 -18.34 8.58
N LEU A 9 -2.20 -17.94 7.59
CA LEU A 9 -3.60 -18.38 7.45
C LEU A 9 -3.70 -19.87 7.12
N ARG A 10 -2.72 -20.43 6.41
CA ARG A 10 -2.65 -21.86 6.07
C ARG A 10 -2.03 -22.73 7.17
N ASP A 11 -1.24 -22.13 8.08
CA ASP A 11 -0.57 -22.85 9.17
C ASP A 11 -1.59 -23.46 10.15
N GLN A 12 -1.60 -24.79 10.26
CA GLN A 12 -2.53 -25.53 11.12
C GLN A 12 -2.17 -25.46 12.61
N SER A 13 -0.97 -24.99 12.95
CA SER A 13 -0.53 -24.79 14.34
C SER A 13 -1.09 -23.50 14.95
N VAL A 14 -1.51 -22.55 14.13
CA VAL A 14 -2.13 -21.29 14.56
C VAL A 14 -3.62 -21.51 14.78
N SER A 15 -4.14 -21.10 15.94
CA SER A 15 -5.56 -21.30 16.26
C SER A 15 -6.47 -20.47 15.32
N PRO A 16 -7.71 -20.94 15.05
CA PRO A 16 -8.65 -20.19 14.22
C PRO A 16 -8.95 -18.78 14.75
N GLU A 17 -8.98 -18.61 16.07
CA GLU A 17 -9.22 -17.32 16.73
C GLU A 17 -8.09 -16.33 16.43
N ILE A 18 -6.83 -16.77 16.52
CA ILE A 18 -5.68 -15.93 16.20
C ILE A 18 -5.67 -15.55 14.73
N LYS A 19 -6.00 -16.48 13.83
CA LYS A 19 -6.12 -16.17 12.38
C LYS A 19 -7.16 -15.09 12.12
N LYS A 20 -8.32 -15.19 12.77
CA LYS A 20 -9.38 -14.20 12.66
C LYS A 20 -8.96 -12.83 13.20
N GLU A 21 -8.21 -12.80 14.31
CA GLU A 21 -7.66 -11.54 14.85
C GLU A 21 -6.67 -10.91 13.87
N ILE A 22 -5.77 -11.70 13.27
CA ILE A 22 -4.83 -11.24 12.26
C ILE A 22 -5.56 -10.69 11.04
N GLU A 23 -6.54 -11.42 10.49
CA GLU A 23 -7.39 -10.93 9.38
C GLU A 23 -8.08 -9.60 9.72
N GLY A 24 -8.58 -9.47 10.96
CA GLY A 24 -9.19 -8.25 11.46
C GLY A 24 -8.22 -7.07 11.48
N ILE A 25 -6.99 -7.28 11.96
CA ILE A 25 -5.93 -6.25 11.98
C ILE A 25 -5.58 -5.83 10.55
N PHE A 26 -5.41 -6.79 9.63
CA PHE A 26 -5.13 -6.52 8.22
C PHE A 26 -6.25 -5.73 7.56
N SER A 27 -7.50 -6.12 7.80
CA SER A 27 -8.66 -5.40 7.27
C SER A 27 -8.74 -3.97 7.81
N ALA A 28 -8.43 -3.76 9.09
CA ALA A 28 -8.42 -2.44 9.71
C ALA A 28 -7.31 -1.57 9.11
N MET A 29 -6.08 -2.08 9.05
CA MET A 29 -4.94 -1.36 8.46
C MET A 29 -5.17 -1.04 6.99
N ASN A 30 -5.66 -1.99 6.20
CA ASN A 30 -5.99 -1.75 4.80
C ASN A 30 -7.03 -0.62 4.66
N SER A 31 -8.09 -0.65 5.47
CA SER A 31 -9.10 0.42 5.46
C SER A 31 -8.53 1.79 5.84
N THR A 32 -7.71 1.84 6.89
CA THR A 32 -7.07 3.09 7.34
C THR A 32 -6.12 3.64 6.29
N MET A 33 -5.32 2.79 5.65
CA MET A 33 -4.37 3.20 4.63
C MET A 33 -5.06 3.60 3.32
N SER A 34 -6.14 2.91 2.92
CA SER A 34 -6.96 3.33 1.79
C SER A 34 -7.54 4.73 2.04
N LEU A 35 -8.08 4.99 3.23
CA LEU A 35 -8.56 6.32 3.59
C LEU A 35 -7.44 7.37 3.55
N ALA A 36 -6.24 7.03 4.00
CA ALA A 36 -5.08 7.92 3.91
C ALA A 36 -4.71 8.22 2.45
N GLY A 37 -4.73 7.21 1.57
CA GLY A 37 -4.55 7.36 0.13
C GLY A 37 -5.59 8.31 -0.49
N ASP A 38 -6.88 8.06 -0.24
CA ASP A 38 -7.97 8.92 -0.73
C ASP A 38 -7.81 10.38 -0.28
N LEU A 39 -7.35 10.60 0.96
CA LEU A 39 -7.06 11.94 1.47
C LEU A 39 -5.90 12.59 0.73
N LEU A 40 -4.81 11.85 0.47
CA LEU A 40 -3.67 12.36 -0.32
C LEU A 40 -4.11 12.72 -1.74
N GLU A 41 -4.86 11.86 -2.42
CA GLU A 41 -5.35 12.12 -3.78
C GLU A 41 -6.22 13.40 -3.86
N ARG A 42 -7.07 13.61 -2.86
CA ARG A 42 -7.97 14.77 -2.80
C ARG A 42 -7.26 16.05 -2.41
N THR A 43 -6.33 15.98 -1.46
CA THR A 43 -5.65 17.16 -0.90
C THR A 43 -4.48 17.62 -1.77
N LEU A 44 -3.74 16.68 -2.36
CA LEU A 44 -2.50 16.96 -3.08
C LEU A 44 -2.65 16.79 -4.60
N GLY A 45 -3.79 16.28 -5.09
CA GLY A 45 -4.01 16.12 -6.52
C GLY A 45 -3.17 15.01 -7.17
N VAL A 46 -2.76 14.03 -6.38
CA VAL A 46 -1.97 12.85 -6.81
C VAL A 46 -2.88 11.64 -7.05
N ASP A 47 -2.29 10.57 -7.55
CA ASP A 47 -2.89 9.23 -7.59
C ASP A 47 -2.17 8.31 -6.60
N CYS A 48 -2.91 7.44 -5.94
CA CYS A 48 -2.38 6.48 -4.98
C CYS A 48 -2.61 5.03 -5.42
N SER A 49 -1.68 4.14 -5.06
CA SER A 49 -1.93 2.70 -5.17
C SER A 49 -2.92 2.25 -4.09
N ALA A 50 -3.53 1.08 -4.31
CA ALA A 50 -4.09 0.35 -3.18
C ALA A 50 -2.98 0.07 -2.14
N PRO A 51 -3.31 -0.02 -0.83
CA PRO A 51 -2.32 -0.36 0.18
C PRO A 51 -1.66 -1.72 -0.10
N ASP A 52 -0.32 -1.77 -0.08
CA ASP A 52 0.43 -3.03 -0.05
C ASP A 52 0.79 -3.35 1.39
N MET A 53 0.22 -4.45 1.87
CA MET A 53 0.39 -4.95 3.22
C MET A 53 1.58 -5.90 3.25
N CYS A 54 2.51 -5.72 4.19
CA CYS A 54 3.69 -6.57 4.33
C CYS A 54 3.84 -7.09 5.76
N ILE A 55 4.27 -8.35 5.88
CA ILE A 55 4.77 -8.93 7.13
C ILE A 55 6.20 -9.31 6.89
N ASP A 56 7.10 -8.81 7.72
CA ASP A 56 8.45 -9.36 7.82
C ASP A 56 8.56 -10.17 9.10
N LEU A 57 8.74 -11.47 8.94
CA LEU A 57 8.96 -12.43 10.01
C LEU A 57 10.46 -12.72 10.23
N ASN A 58 11.33 -12.23 9.34
CA ASN A 58 12.77 -12.52 9.33
C ASN A 58 13.62 -11.40 9.95
N SER A 59 13.00 -10.34 10.47
CA SER A 59 13.70 -9.28 11.22
C SER A 59 14.22 -9.84 12.55
N ASP A 60 15.56 -9.80 12.72
CA ASP A 60 16.31 -10.44 13.80
C ASP A 60 15.91 -10.04 15.25
N SER A 61 15.09 -9.01 15.43
CA SER A 61 14.72 -8.50 16.76
C SER A 61 13.22 -8.37 17.03
N SER A 62 12.38 -8.35 15.99
CA SER A 62 10.94 -8.14 16.11
C SER A 62 10.31 -8.19 14.72
N GLY A 63 9.41 -9.13 14.48
CA GLY A 63 8.60 -9.11 13.27
C GLY A 63 7.81 -7.81 13.17
N PHE A 64 7.70 -7.25 11.97
CA PHE A 64 6.91 -6.03 11.75
C PHE A 64 5.75 -6.30 10.80
N LEU A 65 4.65 -5.60 11.07
CA LEU A 65 3.50 -5.50 10.20
C LEU A 65 3.47 -4.09 9.63
N GLY A 66 3.61 -3.99 8.32
CA GLY A 66 3.65 -2.72 7.59
C GLY A 66 2.53 -2.62 6.57
N ALA A 67 2.18 -1.38 6.25
CA ALA A 67 1.30 -1.07 5.14
C ALA A 67 1.88 0.15 4.43
N THR A 68 1.99 0.06 3.11
CA THR A 68 2.54 1.14 2.29
C THR A 68 1.55 1.52 1.21
N VAL A 69 1.55 2.79 0.83
CA VAL A 69 0.78 3.31 -0.31
C VAL A 69 1.79 4.02 -1.19
N ALA A 70 1.89 3.61 -2.45
CA ALA A 70 2.67 4.33 -3.42
C ALA A 70 1.87 5.53 -3.92
N VAL A 71 2.56 6.65 -4.12
CA VAL A 71 1.96 7.92 -4.57
C VAL A 71 2.56 8.25 -5.93
N TYR A 72 1.77 8.86 -6.82
CA TYR A 72 2.17 9.16 -8.18
C TYR A 72 1.60 10.51 -8.62
N PRO A 73 2.28 11.26 -9.48
CA PRO A 73 1.66 12.36 -10.21
C PRO A 73 0.57 11.81 -11.15
N ARG A 74 -0.47 12.61 -11.41
CA ARG A 74 -1.57 12.23 -12.33
C ARG A 74 -1.15 12.28 -13.79
N SER A 75 -0.31 13.25 -14.13
CA SER A 75 0.27 13.42 -15.45
C SER A 75 1.76 13.74 -15.37
N PRO A 76 2.54 13.46 -16.42
CA PRO A 76 3.97 13.81 -16.46
C PRO A 76 4.22 15.31 -16.30
N GLU A 77 3.23 16.14 -16.63
CA GLU A 77 3.31 17.59 -16.59
C GLU A 77 2.85 18.19 -15.25
N ASP A 78 2.25 17.40 -14.35
CA ASP A 78 1.78 17.89 -13.06
C ASP A 78 2.98 18.16 -12.12
N PRO A 79 3.08 19.38 -11.55
CA PRO A 79 4.14 19.68 -10.60
C PRO A 79 3.97 18.83 -9.35
N ILE A 80 5.08 18.25 -8.88
CA ILE A 80 5.10 17.50 -7.62
C ILE A 80 4.68 18.45 -6.48
N PRO A 81 3.64 18.09 -5.69
CA PRO A 81 3.26 18.89 -4.53
C PRO A 81 4.45 19.07 -3.59
N GLU A 82 4.76 20.32 -3.20
CA GLU A 82 5.91 20.63 -2.34
C GLU A 82 5.91 19.81 -1.03
N ALA A 83 4.72 19.49 -0.51
CA ALA A 83 4.54 18.63 0.65
C ALA A 83 5.14 17.21 0.50
N LEU A 84 5.32 16.72 -0.73
CA LEU A 84 5.89 15.41 -1.05
C LEU A 84 7.38 15.47 -1.42
N SER A 85 7.91 16.66 -1.71
CA SER A 85 9.35 16.86 -2.02
C SER A 85 10.29 16.51 -0.87
N LEU A 86 9.78 16.48 0.36
CA LEU A 86 10.54 16.05 1.54
C LEU A 86 10.66 14.53 1.66
N ILE A 87 9.78 13.77 1.00
CA ILE A 87 9.71 12.31 1.05
C ILE A 87 10.60 11.71 -0.03
N ASP A 88 10.57 12.31 -1.22
CA ASP A 88 11.47 12.00 -2.32
C ASP A 88 12.00 13.30 -2.94
N PRO A 89 13.21 13.71 -2.52
CA PRO A 89 13.81 14.97 -2.96
C PRO A 89 14.43 14.89 -4.36
N GLU A 90 14.67 13.68 -4.90
CA GLU A 90 15.24 13.53 -6.24
C GLU A 90 14.19 13.84 -7.31
N GLY A 91 12.92 13.58 -6.99
CA GLY A 91 11.80 14.06 -7.79
C GLY A 91 11.63 13.30 -9.11
N ASP A 92 12.15 12.08 -9.22
CA ASP A 92 12.05 11.20 -10.39
C ASP A 92 10.71 10.42 -10.43
N TRP A 93 9.61 11.11 -10.10
CA TRP A 93 8.28 10.51 -10.05
C TRP A 93 7.72 10.29 -11.44
N GLU A 94 7.28 9.06 -11.72
CA GLU A 94 6.55 8.73 -12.94
C GLU A 94 5.05 8.57 -12.64
N PRO A 95 4.14 9.01 -13.53
CA PRO A 95 2.73 8.74 -13.38
C PRO A 95 2.46 7.24 -13.33
N ARG A 96 1.41 6.86 -12.61
CA ARG A 96 0.98 5.47 -12.59
C ARG A 96 0.62 5.04 -14.02
N GLU A 97 1.22 3.96 -14.50
CA GLU A 97 0.82 3.35 -15.77
C GLU A 97 -0.68 3.07 -15.71
N THR A 98 -1.46 3.82 -16.51
CA THR A 98 -2.88 3.52 -16.67
C THR A 98 -2.95 2.17 -17.36
N PRO A 99 -3.69 1.17 -16.84
CA PRO A 99 -3.86 -0.09 -17.55
C PRO A 99 -4.36 0.22 -18.96
N SER A 100 -3.57 -0.04 -19.99
CA SER A 100 -3.91 0.30 -21.37
C SER A 100 -4.96 -0.69 -21.92
N PHE A 101 -6.08 -0.84 -21.24
CA PHE A 101 -7.25 -1.48 -21.85
C PHE A 101 -7.91 -0.44 -22.74
N ARG A 102 -7.35 -0.23 -23.93
CA ARG A 102 -8.18 0.19 -25.06
C ARG A 102 -9.09 -1.00 -25.37
N PRO A 103 -10.42 -0.89 -25.24
CA PRO A 103 -11.30 -1.84 -25.91
C PRO A 103 -10.97 -1.73 -27.41
N GLU A 104 -10.58 -2.82 -28.04
CA GLU A 104 -10.55 -2.86 -29.50
C GLU A 104 -11.97 -2.63 -30.03
N PRO A 105 -12.15 -1.83 -31.09
CA PRO A 105 -13.45 -1.51 -31.67
C PRO A 105 -14.16 -2.73 -32.26
#